data_AF-A0A1G9TA38-F1
#
_entry.id   AF-A0A1G9TA38-F1
#
_cell.length_a   1.000
_cell.length_b   1.000
_cell.length_c   1.000
_cell.angle_alpha   90.00
_cell.angle_beta   90.00
_cell.angle_gamma   90.00
#
_symmetry.space_group_name_H-M   'P 1'
#
loop_
_entity.id
_entity.type
_entity.pdbx_description
1 polymer ?
#
loop_
_entity_poly.entity_id
_entity_poly.type
_entity_poly.pdbx_seq_one_letter_code
_entity_poly.pdbx_strand_id
1 'polypeptide(L)'
;MKKIIIGCCLTMVGAFSNIALLISISFHVNKLGGWSDPPGKFMTAIEGTGASVLIFPMIIATILLGVGLYLLLQDYLKTLSNRVNK
;
A
#
# COMPACT_ATOMS: atom_id res chain seq x y z
N MET A 1 4.38 11.74 -20.49
CA MET A 1 4.37 10.37 -21.08
C MET A 1 5.24 9.40 -20.27
N LYS A 2 6.59 9.42 -20.36
CA LYS A 2 7.45 8.47 -19.61
C LYS A 2 7.19 8.47 -18.08
N LYS A 3 7.01 9.64 -17.47
CA LYS A 3 6.75 9.78 -16.02
C LYS A 3 5.40 9.20 -15.57
N ILE A 4 4.37 9.30 -16.42
CA ILE A 4 3.03 8.74 -16.15
C ILE A 4 3.08 7.23 -16.13
N ILE A 5 3.74 6.63 -17.12
CA ILE A 5 3.86 5.17 -17.24
C ILE A 5 4.61 4.61 -16.02
N ILE A 6 5.70 5.27 -15.61
CA ILE A 6 6.46 4.90 -14.41
C ILE A 6 5.60 5.04 -13.15
N GLY A 7 4.83 6.13 -13.01
CA GLY A 7 3.91 6.33 -11.89
C GLY A 7 2.80 5.27 -11.80
N CYS A 8 2.18 4.92 -12.94
CA CYS A 8 1.19 3.83 -13.01
C CYS A 8 1.81 2.47 -12.65
N CYS A 9 2.99 2.14 -13.17
CA CYS A 9 3.64 0.89 -12.83
C CYS A 9 4.00 0.81 -11.34
N LEU A 10 4.56 1.88 -10.76
CA LEU A 10 4.91 1.91 -9.32
C LEU A 10 3.67 1.79 -8.42
N THR A 11 2.60 2.52 -8.72
CA THR A 11 1.35 2.44 -7.94
C THR A 11 0.75 1.05 -7.99
N MET A 12 0.70 0.45 -9.17
CA MET A 12 0.12 -0.87 -9.38
C MET A 12 0.92 -1.96 -8.66
N VAL A 13 2.25 -1.94 -8.75
CA VAL A 13 3.13 -2.86 -8.01
C VAL A 13 3.00 -2.68 -6.50
N GLY A 14 3.01 -1.44 -6.01
CA GLY A 14 2.83 -1.16 -4.58
C GLY A 14 1.46 -1.58 -4.04
N ALA A 15 0.39 -1.41 -4.84
CA ALA A 15 -0.96 -1.81 -4.46
C ALA A 15 -1.12 -3.33 -4.41
N PHE A 16 -0.68 -4.05 -5.45
CA PHE A 16 -0.76 -5.51 -5.46
C PHE A 16 0.07 -6.14 -4.34
N SER A 17 1.25 -5.60 -4.07
CA SER A 17 2.11 -6.09 -2.99
C SER A 17 1.46 -5.89 -1.62
N ASN A 18 0.85 -4.72 -1.36
CA ASN A 18 0.12 -4.47 -0.12
C ASN A 18 -1.12 -5.36 0.04
N ILE A 19 -1.88 -5.59 -1.04
CA ILE A 19 -3.05 -6.48 -1.00
C ILE A 19 -2.63 -7.92 -0.70
N ALA A 20 -1.57 -8.42 -1.33
CA ALA A 20 -1.05 -9.77 -1.09
C ALA A 20 -0.59 -9.95 0.37
N LEU A 21 0.07 -8.95 0.93
CA LEU A 21 0.47 -8.94 2.35
C LEU A 21 -0.75 -8.90 3.27
N LEU A 22 -1.73 -8.05 2.97
CA LEU A 22 -2.95 -7.94 3.76
C LEU A 22 -3.76 -9.24 3.77
N ILE A 23 -3.86 -9.93 2.64
CA ILE A 23 -4.49 -11.26 2.54
C ILE A 23 -3.74 -12.27 3.41
N SER A 24 -2.40 -12.29 3.32
CA SER A 24 -1.56 -13.21 4.08
C SER A 24 -1.71 -13.04 5.60
N ILE A 25 -1.80 -11.78 6.06
CA ILE A 25 -2.06 -11.43 7.46
C ILE A 25 -3.50 -11.82 7.83
N SER A 26 -4.48 -11.57 6.95
CA SER A 26 -5.89 -11.89 7.19
C SER A 26 -6.13 -13.39 7.39
N PHE A 27 -5.40 -14.26 6.68
CA PHE A 27 -5.46 -15.72 6.92
C PHE A 27 -4.99 -16.11 8.33
N HIS A 28 -4.03 -15.38 8.89
CA HIS A 28 -3.55 -15.62 10.25
C HIS A 28 -4.46 -15.00 11.31
N VAL A 29 -5.00 -13.81 11.06
CA VAL A 29 -5.99 -13.16 11.93
C VAL A 29 -7.26 -14.02 12.06
N ASN A 30 -7.72 -14.66 10.99
CA ASN A 30 -8.86 -15.58 11.06
C ASN A 30 -8.62 -16.81 11.98
N LYS A 31 -7.37 -17.26 12.15
CA LYS A 31 -7.03 -18.32 13.12
C LYS A 31 -7.05 -17.84 14.57
N LEU A 32 -6.96 -16.53 14.80
CA LEU A 32 -6.94 -15.92 16.13
C LEU A 32 -8.35 -15.48 16.60
N GLY A 33 -9.40 -15.72 15.81
CA GLY A 33 -10.77 -15.27 16.10
C GLY A 33 -11.04 -13.87 15.55
N GLY A 34 -12.26 -13.67 15.04
CA GLY A 34 -12.66 -12.55 14.17
C GLY A 34 -12.35 -11.14 14.67
N TRP A 35 -12.51 -10.17 13.76
CA TRP A 35 -12.13 -8.75 13.90
C TRP A 35 -12.73 -7.99 15.10
N SER A 36 -13.62 -8.60 15.88
CA SER A 36 -14.42 -7.95 16.91
C SER A 36 -13.92 -8.12 18.35
N ASP A 37 -12.97 -9.02 18.66
CA ASP A 37 -12.52 -9.25 20.05
C ASP A 37 -11.08 -9.76 20.14
N PRO A 38 -10.12 -9.14 20.87
CA PRO A 38 -10.03 -7.76 21.40
C PRO A 38 -9.21 -6.81 20.48
N PRO A 39 -9.28 -5.47 20.72
CA PRO A 39 -8.44 -4.48 20.03
C PRO A 39 -6.96 -4.71 20.32
N GLY A 40 -6.13 -4.78 19.27
CA GLY A 40 -4.70 -5.08 19.37
C GLY A 40 -4.29 -6.40 18.73
N LYS A 41 -5.24 -7.30 18.39
CA LYS A 41 -4.97 -8.57 17.71
C LYS A 41 -4.26 -8.44 16.37
N PHE A 42 -4.38 -7.32 15.65
CA PHE A 42 -3.59 -7.13 14.43
C PHE A 42 -2.10 -7.01 14.77
N MET A 43 -1.73 -6.22 15.78
CA MET A 43 -0.36 -6.18 16.32
C MET A 43 0.04 -7.53 16.92
N THR A 44 -0.82 -8.17 17.73
CA THR A 44 -0.49 -9.46 18.37
C THR A 44 -0.40 -10.62 17.37
N ALA A 45 -1.19 -10.59 16.29
CA ALA A 45 -1.06 -11.52 15.16
C ALA A 45 0.24 -11.25 14.42
N ILE A 46 0.61 -9.99 14.22
CA ILE A 46 1.87 -9.61 13.58
C ILE A 46 3.08 -10.08 14.42
N GLU A 47 3.03 -9.90 15.73
CA GLU A 47 4.06 -10.37 16.66
C GLU A 47 4.10 -11.89 16.76
N GLY A 48 2.93 -12.55 16.87
CA GLY A 48 2.79 -13.99 17.03
C GLY A 48 3.05 -14.83 15.78
N THR A 49 3.03 -14.22 14.59
CA THR A 49 3.35 -14.91 13.32
C THR A 49 4.80 -14.73 12.88
N GLY A 50 5.62 -14.01 13.64
CA GLY A 50 6.92 -13.54 13.16
C GLY A 50 6.79 -12.53 12.02
N ALA A 51 5.60 -11.95 11.82
CA ALA A 51 5.32 -10.98 10.77
C ALA A 51 5.93 -9.59 11.05
N SER A 52 6.73 -9.42 12.10
CA SER A 52 7.77 -8.39 12.13
C SER A 52 8.65 -8.42 10.86
N VAL A 53 8.84 -9.60 10.25
CA VAL A 53 9.48 -9.75 8.93
C VAL A 53 8.60 -9.25 7.78
N LEU A 54 7.27 -9.26 7.91
CA LEU A 54 6.32 -8.77 6.89
C LEU A 54 6.02 -7.26 7.03
N ILE A 55 6.30 -6.64 8.18
CA ILE A 55 6.20 -5.18 8.34
C ILE A 55 7.16 -4.47 7.37
N PHE A 56 8.39 -4.98 7.24
CA PHE A 56 9.41 -4.37 6.37
C PHE A 56 8.97 -4.29 4.88
N PRO A 57 8.53 -5.39 4.23
CA PRO A 57 8.00 -5.32 2.87
C PRO A 57 6.69 -4.54 2.76
N MET A 58 5.86 -4.48 3.81
CA MET A 58 4.65 -3.65 3.83
C MET A 58 4.99 -2.15 3.80
N ILE A 59 5.99 -1.72 4.57
CA ILE A 59 6.50 -0.34 4.56
C ILE A 59 7.04 -0.01 3.16
N ILE A 60 7.86 -0.89 2.58
CA ILE A 60 8.42 -0.68 1.23
C ILE A 60 7.31 -0.58 0.18
N ALA A 61 6.32 -1.48 0.21
CA ALA A 61 5.19 -1.47 -0.72
C ALA A 61 4.36 -0.18 -0.58
N THR A 62 4.18 0.31 0.64
CA THR A 62 3.49 1.57 0.94
C THR A 62 4.26 2.78 0.41
N ILE A 63 5.58 2.79 0.58
CA ILE A 63 6.45 3.84 0.01
C ILE A 63 6.38 3.80 -1.52
N LEU A 64 6.45 2.62 -2.14
CA LEU A 64 6.35 2.46 -3.59
C LEU A 64 5.02 3.01 -4.13
N LEU A 65 3.93 2.68 -3.45
CA LEU A 65 2.60 3.17 -3.77
C LEU A 65 2.54 4.70 -3.62
N GLY A 66 3.04 5.25 -2.52
CA GLY A 66 3.06 6.69 -2.24
C GLY A 66 3.87 7.47 -3.27
N VAL A 67 5.06 6.98 -3.64
CA VAL A 67 5.92 7.59 -4.67
C VAL A 67 5.25 7.55 -6.05
N GLY A 68 4.64 6.41 -6.40
CA GLY A 68 3.89 6.29 -7.65
C GLY A 68 2.72 7.27 -7.71
N LEU A 69 1.95 7.40 -6.61
CA LEU A 69 0.80 8.29 -6.53
C LEU A 69 1.23 9.75 -6.62
N TYR A 70 2.31 10.10 -5.92
CA TYR A 70 2.88 11.45 -5.95
C TYR A 70 3.29 11.88 -7.36
N LEU A 71 3.94 10.99 -8.11
CA LEU A 71 4.33 11.26 -9.50
C LEU A 71 3.11 11.47 -10.41
N LEU A 72 2.06 10.67 -10.25
CA LEU A 72 0.81 10.82 -11.01
C LEU A 72 0.08 12.12 -10.64
N LEU A 73 0.05 12.45 -9.34
CA LEU A 73 -0.63 13.63 -8.83
C LEU A 73 0.06 14.93 -9.29
N GLN A 74 1.39 14.96 -9.30
CA GLN A 74 2.13 16.09 -9.88
C GLN A 74 1.80 16.30 -11.36
N ASP A 75 1.77 15.24 -12.16
CA ASP A 75 1.50 15.38 -13.60
C ASP A 75 0.04 15.76 -13.86
N TYR A 76 -0.88 15.27 -13.03
CA TYR A 76 -2.29 15.66 -13.06
C TYR A 76 -2.47 17.15 -12.73
N LEU A 77 -1.86 17.64 -11.64
CA LEU A 77 -1.91 19.06 -11.26
C LEU A 77 -1.28 19.96 -12.32
N LYS A 78 -0.16 19.55 -12.92
CA LYS A 78 0.48 20.28 -14.02
C LYS A 78 -0.41 20.36 -15.25
N THR A 79 -1.09 19.27 -15.59
CA THR A 79 -2.06 19.23 -16.70
C THR A 79 -3.28 20.10 -16.43
N LEU A 80 -3.77 20.12 -15.19
CA LEU A 80 -4.86 20.99 -14.74
C LEU A 80 -4.49 22.46 -14.85
N SER A 81 -3.31 22.85 -14.31
CA SER A 81 -2.83 24.23 -14.37
C SER A 81 -2.74 24.74 -15.81
N ASN A 82 -2.23 23.92 -16.73
CA ASN A 82 -2.16 24.24 -18.16
C ASN A 82 -3.54 24.37 -18.83
N ARG A 83 -4.58 23.73 -18.30
CA ARG A 83 -5.95 23.86 -18.82
C ARG A 83 -6.70 25.06 -18.25
N VAL A 84 -6.38 25.49 -17.03
CA VAL A 84 -6.98 26.66 -16.38
C VAL A 84 -6.39 27.96 -16.93
N ASN A 85 -5.10 27.98 -17.28
CA ASN A 85 -4.42 29.16 -17.85
C ASN A 85 -4.63 29.33 -19.37
N LYS A 86 -5.55 28.58 -19.99
CA LYS A 86 -5.78 28.58 -21.44
C LYS A 86 -7.24 28.91 -21.73
#